data_AF-M1BD22-F1
#
_entry.id   AF-M1BD22-F1
#
_cell.length_a   1.000
_cell.length_b   1.000
_cell.length_c   1.000
_cell.angle_alpha   90.00
_cell.angle_beta   90.00
_cell.angle_gamma   90.00
#
_symmetry.space_group_name_H-M   'P 1'
#
loop_
_entity.id
_entity.type
_entity.pdbx_description
1 polymer ?
#
loop_
_entity_poly.entity_id
_entity_poly.type
_entity_poly.pdbx_seq_one_letter_code
_entity_poly.pdbx_strand_id
1 'polypeptide(L)'
;MLYFFWIGVKKEEIKVEVEDSSYLIIRTEAANETTEPIRSFMRKFRLPGMVDMDGISASYRDGVLTVTVPRTLVRRGFFIEPDDLPESIVNLGASAA
;
A
#
# COMPACT_ATOMS: atom_id res chain seq x y z
N MET A 1 -0.94 -6.17 0.19
CA MET A 1 0.21 -6.74 0.94
C MET A 1 1.21 -7.26 -0.08
N LEU A 2 2.49 -6.88 0.03
CA LEU A 2 3.55 -7.40 -0.83
C LEU A 2 4.55 -8.18 0.03
N TYR A 3 4.98 -9.35 -0.45
CA TYR A 3 5.96 -10.20 0.20
C TYR A 3 7.21 -10.31 -0.66
N PHE A 4 8.38 -10.18 -0.04
CA PHE A 4 9.66 -10.36 -0.69
C PHE A 4 10.49 -11.34 0.11
N PHE A 5 10.93 -12.42 -0.53
CA PHE A 5 11.80 -13.41 0.08
C PHE A 5 13.26 -13.13 -0.30
N TRP A 6 14.10 -12.95 0.72
CA TRP A 6 15.51 -12.63 0.58
C TRP A 6 16.33 -13.53 1.50
N ILE A 7 17.02 -14.50 0.91
CA ILE A 7 18.01 -15.28 1.64
C ILE A 7 19.30 -14.47 1.71
N GLY A 8 19.82 -14.29 2.93
CA GLY A 8 21.17 -13.77 3.16
C GLY A 8 21.30 -12.25 3.09
N VAL A 9 20.19 -11.49 3.14
CA VAL A 9 20.23 -10.03 3.25
C VAL A 9 19.83 -9.63 4.66
N LYS A 10 20.59 -8.70 5.25
CA LYS A 10 20.29 -8.19 6.59
C LYS A 10 19.24 -7.09 6.51
N LYS A 11 18.50 -6.87 7.60
CA LYS A 11 17.44 -5.85 7.62
C LYS A 11 18.01 -4.46 7.34
N GLU A 12 19.19 -4.18 7.86
CA GLU A 12 19.90 -2.90 7.78
C GLU A 12 20.32 -2.56 6.34
N GLU A 13 20.46 -3.57 5.49
CA GLU A 13 20.83 -3.42 4.08
C GLU A 13 19.60 -3.12 3.20
N ILE A 14 18.38 -3.20 3.73
CA ILE A 14 17.15 -3.00 2.97
C ILE A 14 16.61 -1.59 3.21
N LYS A 15 16.41 -0.85 2.12
CA LYS A 15 15.66 0.40 2.13
C LYS A 15 14.30 0.25 1.47
N VAL A 16 13.30 0.84 2.12
CA VAL A 16 11.93 0.96 1.63
C VAL A 16 11.58 2.44 1.61
N GLU A 17 11.19 2.95 0.44
CA GLU A 17 10.96 4.38 0.20
C GLU A 17 9.66 4.58 -0.57
N VAL A 18 9.04 5.75 -0.40
CA VAL A 18 7.91 6.19 -1.21
C VAL A 18 8.35 7.39 -2.05
N GLU A 19 8.11 7.33 -3.35
CA GLU A 19 8.42 8.38 -4.32
C GLU A 19 7.12 8.95 -4.89
N ASP A 20 7.01 10.29 -4.89
CA ASP A 20 5.90 11.07 -5.47
C ASP A 20 4.50 10.59 -5.07
N SER A 21 4.36 10.01 -3.88
CA SER A 21 3.11 9.39 -3.40
C SER A 21 2.53 8.30 -4.31
N SER A 22 3.32 7.84 -5.29
CA SER A 22 2.86 7.07 -6.43
C SER A 22 3.62 5.76 -6.60
N TYR A 23 4.79 5.66 -5.99
CA TYR A 23 5.65 4.50 -6.10
C TYR A 23 6.21 4.07 -4.75
N LEU A 24 6.18 2.76 -4.50
CA LEU A 24 6.92 2.11 -3.45
C LEU A 24 8.21 1.53 -4.04
N ILE A 25 9.35 1.87 -3.47
CA ILE A 25 10.66 1.41 -3.90
C ILE A 25 11.27 0.55 -2.80
N ILE A 26 11.74 -0.63 -3.18
CA ILE A 26 12.44 -1.55 -2.29
C ILE A 26 13.79 -1.84 -2.93
N ARG A 27 14.86 -1.56 -2.20
CA ARG A 27 16.24 -1.76 -2.68
C ARG A 27 17.16 -2.26 -1.58
N THR A 28 18.21 -2.99 -1.97
CA THR A 28 19.38 -3.19 -1.11
C THR A 28 20.41 -2.10 -1.31
N GLU A 29 21.05 -1.71 -0.23
CA GLU A 29 22.25 -0.89 -0.24
C GLU A 29 23.41 -1.63 0.42
N ALA A 30 24.62 -1.38 -0.08
CA ALA A 30 25.80 -2.00 0.48
C ALA A 30 26.13 -1.41 1.86
N ALA A 31 26.26 -2.26 2.87
CA ALA A 31 26.89 -1.85 4.11
C ALA A 31 28.40 -1.63 3.84
N ASN A 32 28.96 -0.54 4.37
CA ASN A 32 30.34 -0.14 4.12
C ASN A 32 31.41 -1.17 4.57
N GLU A 33 31.02 -2.24 5.28
CA GLU A 33 31.93 -3.21 5.89
C GLU A 33 31.82 -4.65 5.35
N THR A 34 30.98 -4.91 4.36
CA THR A 34 30.81 -6.28 3.82
C THR A 34 31.73 -6.53 2.62
N THR A 35 32.65 -7.48 2.77
CA THR A 35 33.51 -8.02 1.69
C THR A 35 32.74 -8.97 0.76
N GLU A 36 31.53 -9.37 1.14
CA GLU A 36 30.67 -10.23 0.34
C GLU A 36 29.89 -9.42 -0.71
N PRO A 37 29.78 -9.92 -1.95
CA PRO A 37 28.96 -9.28 -2.98
C PRO A 37 27.49 -9.37 -2.59
N ILE A 38 26.94 -8.25 -2.10
CA ILE A 38 25.51 -8.09 -1.88
C ILE A 38 24.81 -8.23 -3.24
N ARG A 39 23.87 -9.18 -3.36
CA ARG A 39 23.02 -9.26 -4.54
C ARG A 39 22.20 -7.97 -4.60
N SER A 40 22.50 -7.12 -5.58
CA SER A 40 21.75 -5.91 -5.80
C SER A 40 20.34 -6.26 -6.26
N PHE A 41 19.35 -5.78 -5.52
CA PHE A 41 17.97 -5.84 -5.94
C PHE A 41 17.35 -4.48 -5.76
N MET A 42 16.57 -4.10 -6.77
CA MET A 42 15.74 -2.92 -6.77
C MET A 42 14.43 -3.29 -7.47
N ARG A 43 13.32 -2.94 -6.83
CA ARG A 43 11.98 -3.04 -7.41
C ARG A 43 11.19 -1.80 -7.08
N LYS A 44 10.52 -1.26 -8.11
CA LYS A 44 9.62 -0.10 -8.03
C LYS A 44 8.21 -0.59 -8.34
N PHE A 45 7.29 -0.39 -7.40
CA PHE A 45 5.90 -0.77 -7.50
C PHE A 45 5.06 0.48 -7.60
N ARG A 46 4.14 0.53 -8.57
CA ARG A 46 3.15 1.60 -8.59
C ARG A 46 2.13 1.37 -7.47
N LEU A 47 1.94 2.38 -6.63
CA LEU A 47 0.92 2.37 -5.61
C LEU A 47 -0.48 2.45 -6.26
N PRO A 48 -1.48 1.75 -5.69
CA PRO A 48 -2.86 1.95 -6.12
C PRO A 48 -3.31 3.39 -5.82
N GLY A 49 -4.38 3.85 -6.46
CA GLY A 49 -5.00 5.12 -6.09
C GLY A 49 -5.55 5.09 -4.66
N MET A 50 -5.60 6.25 -3.99
CA MET A 50 -6.07 6.43 -2.61
C MET A 50 -5.33 5.51 -1.61
N VAL A 51 -4.10 5.88 -1.26
CA VAL A 51 -3.29 5.20 -0.23
C VAL A 51 -3.20 6.08 1.00
N ASP A 52 -3.31 5.46 2.17
CA ASP A 52 -2.97 6.08 3.43
C ASP A 52 -1.44 5.97 3.60
N MET A 53 -0.74 7.08 3.34
CA MET A 53 0.72 7.11 3.34
C MET A 53 1.29 6.99 4.76
N ASP A 54 0.60 7.55 5.75
CA ASP A 54 1.02 7.51 7.15
C ASP A 54 0.86 6.09 7.73
N GLY A 55 -0.07 5.31 7.18
CA GLY A 55 -0.29 3.90 7.53
C GLY A 55 0.63 2.89 6.85
N ILE A 56 1.52 3.30 5.94
CA ILE A 56 2.46 2.38 5.30
C ILE A 56 3.43 1.83 6.36
N SER A 57 3.58 0.51 6.39
CA SER A 57 4.47 -0.17 7.34
C SER A 57 5.23 -1.32 6.70
N ALA A 58 6.39 -1.62 7.26
CA ALA A 58 7.26 -2.71 6.82
C ALA A 58 7.75 -3.54 8.01
N SER A 59 7.84 -4.85 7.82
CA SER A 59 8.43 -5.77 8.79
C SER A 59 9.33 -6.78 8.09
N TYR A 60 10.40 -7.20 8.77
CA TYR A 60 11.34 -8.20 8.27
C TYR A 60 11.45 -9.32 9.30
N ARG A 61 11.08 -10.55 8.90
CA ARG A 61 11.10 -11.72 9.76
C ARG A 61 11.47 -12.94 8.93
N ASP A 62 12.41 -13.74 9.43
CA ASP A 62 12.84 -15.01 8.81
C ASP A 62 13.18 -14.90 7.31
N GLY A 63 13.87 -13.83 6.92
CA GLY A 63 14.25 -13.58 5.53
C GLY A 63 13.13 -13.01 4.65
N VAL A 64 11.95 -12.71 5.21
CA VAL A 64 10.81 -12.16 4.47
C VAL A 64 10.57 -10.71 4.85
N LEU A 65 10.67 -9.82 3.86
CA LEU A 65 10.18 -8.45 3.97
C LEU A 65 8.69 -8.43 3.60
N THR A 66 7.87 -7.97 4.53
CA THR A 66 6.44 -7.74 4.34
C THR A 66 6.17 -6.24 4.36
N VAL A 67 5.59 -5.71 3.29
CA VAL A 67 5.18 -4.29 3.20
C VAL A 67 3.66 -4.20 3.10
N THR A 68 3.08 -3.48 4.06
CA THR A 68 1.65 -3.18 4.14
C THR A 68 1.42 -1.79 3.59
N VAL A 69 0.53 -1.69 2.59
CA VAL A 69 0.08 -0.43 2.01
C VAL A 69 -1.43 -0.35 2.19
N PRO A 70 -1.92 0.39 3.19
CA PRO A 70 -3.35 0.57 3.40
C PRO A 70 -3.94 1.47 2.31
N ARG A 71 -5.16 1.14 1.87
CA ARG A 71 -5.95 2.00 0.99
C ARG A 71 -6.81 2.93 1.82
N THR A 72 -6.92 4.18 1.41
CA THR A 72 -7.89 5.12 1.96
C THR A 72 -9.26 4.75 1.42
N LEU A 73 -10.18 4.36 2.31
CA LEU A 73 -11.59 4.29 1.99
C LEU A 73 -12.14 5.72 1.95
N VAL A 74 -12.07 6.36 0.79
CA VAL A 74 -12.97 7.49 0.54
C VAL A 74 -14.35 6.87 0.35
N ARG A 75 -15.18 6.89 1.40
CA ARG A 75 -16.62 6.82 1.20
C ARG A 75 -16.93 8.03 0.32
N ARG A 76 -17.15 7.79 -0.97
CA ARG A 76 -17.98 8.69 -1.78
C ARG A 76 -19.37 8.56 -1.16
N GLY A 77 -19.57 9.20 0.00
CA GLY A 77 -20.89 9.62 0.39
C GLY A 77 -21.29 10.54 -0.74
N PHE A 78 -22.09 10.04 -1.67
CA PHE A 78 -22.91 10.94 -2.43
C PHE A 78 -23.75 11.64 -1.35
N PHE A 79 -23.35 12.84 -0.95
CA PHE A 79 -24.29 13.79 -0.38
C PHE A 79 -25.23 14.10 -1.54
N ILE A 80 -26.22 13.23 -1.70
CA ILE A 80 -27.36 13.50 -2.55
C ILE A 80 -28.21 14.36 -1.63
N GLU A 81 -28.38 15.63 -1.98
CA GLU A 81 -29.42 16.42 -1.34
C GLU A 81 -30.72 15.60 -1.44
N PRO A 82 -31.58 15.57 -0.41
CA PRO A 82 -32.81 14.78 -0.46
C PRO A 82 -33.62 14.99 -1.75
N ASP A 83 -33.50 16.18 -2.35
CA ASP A 83 -34.14 16.58 -3.62
C ASP A 83 -33.49 15.99 -4.88
N ASP A 84 -32.23 15.54 -4.82
CA ASP A 84 -31.48 14.95 -5.93
C ASP A 84 -31.62 13.41 -5.99
N LEU A 85 -32.41 12.80 -5.09
CA LEU A 85 -32.65 11.36 -5.09
C LEU A 85 -33.52 10.97 -6.29
N PRO A 86 -33.12 9.97 -7.10
CA PRO A 86 -33.98 9.49 -8.17
C PRO A 86 -35.27 8.90 -7.58
N GLU A 87 -36.42 9.27 -8.16
CA GLU A 87 -37.75 8.82 -7.72
C GLU A 87 -37.87 7.29 -7.58
N SER A 88 -37.05 6.53 -8.30
CA SER A 88 -37.00 5.07 -8.23
C SER A 88 -36.56 4.50 -6.87
N ILE A 89 -35.82 5.28 -6.05
CA ILE A 89 -35.41 4.86 -4.70
C ILE A 89 -36.55 5.09 -3.68
N VAL A 90 -37.35 6.15 -3.87
CA VAL A 90 -38.44 6.53 -2.96
C VAL A 90 -39.55 5.46 -2.93
N ASN A 91 -39.79 4.79 -4.06
CA ASN A 91 -40.87 3.81 -4.20
C ASN A 91 -40.58 2.43 -3.58
N LEU A 92 -39.40 2.20 -3.00
CA LEU A 92 -39.07 0.92 -2.33
C LEU A 92 -39.65 0.80 -0.91
N GLY A 93 -40.13 1.90 -0.32
CA GLY A 93 -40.75 1.92 1.02
C GLY A 93 -42.29 1.97 1.01
N ALA A 94 -42.92 2.19 -0.15
CA ALA A 94 -44.35 2.39 -0.27
C ALA A 94 -45.04 1.15 -0.85
N SER A 95 -44.92 0.01 -0.19
CA SER A 95 -45.84 -1.13 -0.41
C SER A 95 -45.93 -1.98 0.85
N ALA A 96 -46.75 -1.48 1.77
CA ALA A 96 -47.32 -2.28 2.86
C ALA A 96 -48.66 -1.64 3.25
N ALA A 97 -49.71 -1.99 2.51
CA ALA A 97 -51.10 -1.91 2.93
C ALA A 97 -51.91 -2.95 2.15
#